data_AF-A0A2R6S072-F1
#
_entry.id   AF-A0A2R6S072-F1
#
_cell.length_a   1.000
_cell.length_b   1.000
_cell.length_c   1.000
_cell.angle_alpha   90.00
_cell.angle_beta   90.00
_cell.angle_gamma   90.00
#
_symmetry.space_group_name_H-M   'P 1'
#
loop_
_entity.id
_entity.type
_entity.pdbx_description
1 polymer ?
#
loop_
_entity_poly.entity_id
_entity_poly.type
_entity_poly.pdbx_seq_one_letter_code
_entity_poly.pdbx_strand_id
1 'polypeptide(L)'
;MMEEHKLRYLKLLLQQKNESNAERYVIAMRSLEQEARRCYADLIDLTLEEMVEMMLLNGCFIIELMRKFEYEDLREQNDPIFAICWTLNILQRDLMLFENQFPFFVLCKLFDIIEDPNRHEKLLHFALLFFHDLFPGPGHRARIEGESICKIRHLLELIHNNWLPSFVSTEPKGD
;
A
#
# COMPACT_ATOMS: atom_id res chain seq x y z
N MET A 1 16.66 -0.80 -11.09
CA MET A 1 16.65 -1.65 -9.86
C MET A 1 15.24 -1.67 -9.25
N MET A 2 14.72 -0.58 -8.68
CA MET A 2 13.37 -0.58 -8.09
C MET A 2 12.26 -0.87 -9.12
N GLU A 3 12.31 -0.27 -10.31
CA GLU A 3 11.31 -0.52 -11.38
C GLU A 3 11.26 -1.99 -11.84
N GLU A 4 12.41 -2.65 -11.92
CA GLU A 4 12.47 -4.08 -12.26
C GLU A 4 11.81 -4.95 -11.18
N HIS A 5 11.95 -4.57 -9.89
CA HIS A 5 11.25 -5.25 -8.79
C HIS A 5 9.74 -5.03 -8.85
N LYS A 6 9.28 -3.81 -9.15
CA LYS A 6 7.85 -3.52 -9.34
C LYS A 6 7.26 -4.35 -10.48
N LEU A 7 7.95 -4.40 -11.62
CA LEU A 7 7.52 -5.20 -12.78
C LEU A 7 7.51 -6.70 -12.45
N ARG A 8 8.51 -7.20 -11.71
CA ARG A 8 8.53 -8.59 -11.22
C ARG A 8 7.33 -8.88 -10.33
N TYR A 9 7.01 -8.00 -9.37
CA TYR A 9 5.87 -8.16 -8.47
C TYR A 9 4.55 -8.19 -9.25
N LEU A 10 4.38 -7.31 -10.23
CA LEU A 10 3.22 -7.35 -11.13
C LEU A 10 3.12 -8.69 -11.87
N LYS A 11 4.21 -9.19 -12.46
CA LYS A 11 4.21 -10.48 -13.18
C LYS A 11 3.80 -11.64 -12.27
N LEU A 12 4.32 -11.68 -11.05
CA LEU A 12 3.98 -12.70 -10.06
C LEU A 12 2.52 -12.62 -9.63
N LEU A 13 2.01 -11.41 -9.39
CA LEU A 13 0.60 -11.18 -9.09
C LEU A 13 -0.30 -11.73 -10.21
N LEU A 14 0.00 -11.41 -11.47
CA LEU A 14 -0.78 -11.89 -12.61
C LEU A 14 -0.76 -13.43 -12.70
N GLN A 15 0.40 -14.04 -12.48
CA GLN A 15 0.53 -15.51 -12.42
C GLN A 15 -0.31 -16.11 -11.29
N GLN A 16 -0.25 -15.54 -10.09
CA GLN A 16 -1.05 -16.00 -8.95
C GLN A 16 -2.56 -15.89 -9.21
N LYS A 17 -2.99 -14.86 -9.93
CA LYS A 17 -4.40 -14.64 -10.30
C LYS A 17 -4.83 -15.37 -11.56
N ASN A 18 -3.95 -16.16 -12.18
CA ASN A 18 -4.18 -16.85 -13.45
C ASN A 18 -4.59 -15.91 -14.59
N GLU A 19 -3.97 -14.73 -14.66
CA GLU A 19 -4.22 -13.72 -15.67
C GLU A 19 -3.11 -13.69 -16.72
N SER A 20 -3.48 -13.65 -17.99
CA SER A 20 -2.54 -13.61 -19.11
C SER A 20 -1.99 -12.21 -19.40
N ASN A 21 -2.67 -11.15 -18.95
CA ASN A 21 -2.29 -9.76 -19.18
C ASN A 21 -2.80 -8.84 -18.05
N ALA A 22 -2.37 -7.57 -18.07
CA ALA A 22 -2.76 -6.56 -17.07
C ALA A 22 -3.93 -5.66 -17.53
N GLU A 23 -4.69 -6.04 -18.57
CA GLU A 23 -5.64 -5.16 -19.26
C GLU A 23 -6.67 -4.55 -18.32
N ARG A 24 -7.28 -5.37 -17.44
CA ARG A 24 -8.27 -4.88 -16.48
C ARG A 24 -7.70 -3.87 -15.47
N TYR A 25 -6.44 -4.03 -15.09
CA TYR A 25 -5.75 -3.09 -14.21
C TYR A 25 -5.45 -1.78 -14.94
N VAL A 26 -4.96 -1.86 -16.18
CA VAL A 26 -4.71 -0.68 -17.04
C VAL A 26 -5.99 0.12 -17.26
N ILE A 27 -7.10 -0.55 -17.57
CA ILE A 27 -8.41 0.10 -17.74
C ILE A 27 -8.84 0.82 -16.46
N ALA A 28 -8.67 0.17 -15.30
CA ALA A 28 -9.00 0.78 -14.03
C ALA A 28 -8.11 2.00 -13.73
N MET A 29 -6.80 1.93 -13.98
CA MET A 29 -5.88 3.05 -13.77
C MET A 29 -6.17 4.22 -14.72
N ARG A 30 -6.50 3.95 -15.99
CA ARG A 30 -6.95 4.98 -16.94
C ARG A 30 -8.16 5.75 -16.44
N SER A 31 -9.13 5.07 -15.80
CA SER A 31 -10.32 5.74 -15.24
C SER A 31 -10.01 6.66 -14.06
N LEU A 32 -8.88 6.45 -13.38
CA LEU A 32 -8.47 7.19 -12.18
C LEU A 32 -7.39 8.24 -12.45
N GLU A 33 -6.77 8.22 -13.64
CA GLU A 33 -5.61 9.02 -13.98
C GLU A 33 -5.80 10.51 -13.68
N GLN A 34 -6.91 11.10 -14.13
CA GLN A 34 -7.15 12.53 -13.99
C GLN A 34 -7.33 12.94 -12.52
N GLU A 35 -7.97 12.10 -11.71
CA GLU A 35 -8.13 12.33 -10.28
C GLU A 35 -6.79 12.17 -9.55
N ALA A 36 -6.02 11.13 -9.90
CA ALA A 36 -4.70 10.88 -9.33
C ALA A 36 -3.74 12.03 -9.61
N ARG A 37 -3.76 12.58 -10.83
CA ARG A 37 -2.92 13.74 -11.20
C ARG A 37 -3.22 14.97 -10.35
N ARG A 38 -4.47 15.16 -9.90
CA ARG A 38 -4.86 16.28 -9.02
C ARG A 38 -4.35 16.13 -7.58
N CYS A 39 -3.88 14.95 -7.18
CA CYS A 39 -3.32 14.73 -5.85
C CYS A 39 -1.88 15.25 -5.70
N TYR A 40 -1.20 15.53 -6.82
CA TYR A 40 0.17 16.01 -6.81
C TYR A 40 0.19 17.54 -6.84
N ALA A 41 1.01 18.13 -5.96
CA ALA A 41 1.14 19.59 -5.85
C ALA A 41 1.78 20.21 -7.09
N ASP A 42 2.74 19.50 -7.68
CA ASP A 42 3.47 19.93 -8.87
C ASP A 42 2.83 19.36 -10.14
N LEU A 43 2.99 20.10 -11.24
CA LEU A 43 2.63 19.61 -12.57
C LEU A 43 3.54 18.43 -12.93
N ILE A 44 2.94 17.25 -12.95
CA ILE A 44 3.59 16.04 -13.47
C ILE A 44 3.59 16.11 -15.00
N ASP A 45 4.77 16.27 -15.58
CA ASP A 45 5.01 16.19 -17.03
C ASP A 45 5.13 14.73 -17.50
N LEU A 46 4.08 13.96 -17.24
CA LEU A 46 3.92 12.59 -17.74
C LEU A 46 2.75 12.55 -18.72
N THR A 47 2.91 11.75 -19.76
CA THR A 47 1.81 11.34 -20.63
C THR A 47 0.78 10.52 -19.86
N LEU A 48 -0.42 10.35 -20.43
CA LEU A 48 -1.45 9.49 -19.85
C LEU A 48 -0.95 8.05 -19.63
N GLU A 49 -0.21 7.50 -20.60
CA GLU A 49 0.27 6.12 -20.51
C GLU A 49 1.35 5.96 -19.43
N GLU A 50 2.28 6.92 -19.32
CA GLU A 50 3.30 6.90 -18.26
C GLU A 50 2.69 7.06 -16.87
N MET A 51 1.67 7.92 -16.73
CA MET A 51 0.94 8.07 -15.46
C MET A 51 0.22 6.78 -15.07
N VAL A 52 -0.44 6.14 -16.03
CA VAL A 52 -1.14 4.86 -15.84
C VAL A 52 -0.17 3.74 -15.49
N GLU A 53 0.97 3.65 -16.17
CA GLU A 53 2.02 2.68 -15.90
C GLU A 53 2.59 2.89 -14.48
N MET A 54 2.91 4.14 -14.12
CA MET A 54 3.38 4.48 -12.78
C MET A 54 2.37 4.09 -11.70
N MET A 55 1.08 4.42 -11.88
CA MET A 55 0.02 4.07 -10.94
C MET A 55 -0.13 2.55 -10.79
N LEU A 56 -0.09 1.82 -11.91
CA LEU A 56 -0.18 0.37 -11.93
C LEU A 56 1.00 -0.28 -11.20
N LEU A 57 2.23 0.07 -11.58
CA LEU A 57 3.44 -0.53 -11.03
C LEU A 57 3.60 -0.21 -9.55
N ASN A 58 3.42 1.06 -9.16
CA ASN A 58 3.53 1.47 -7.76
C ASN A 58 2.43 0.83 -6.91
N GLY A 59 1.18 0.89 -7.37
CA GLY A 59 0.05 0.40 -6.59
C GLY A 59 0.09 -1.12 -6.42
N CYS A 60 0.36 -1.88 -7.49
CA CYS A 60 0.50 -3.33 -7.41
C CYS A 60 1.71 -3.71 -6.55
N PHE A 61 2.84 -3.01 -6.67
CA PHE A 61 4.01 -3.27 -5.83
C PHE A 61 3.70 -3.09 -4.34
N ILE A 62 3.07 -1.97 -3.96
CA ILE A 62 2.70 -1.68 -2.57
C ILE A 62 1.74 -2.76 -2.04
N ILE A 63 0.69 -3.11 -2.80
CA ILE A 63 -0.29 -4.13 -2.39
C ILE A 63 0.37 -5.50 -2.24
N GLU A 64 1.17 -5.93 -3.23
CA GLU A 64 1.86 -7.22 -3.17
C GLU A 64 2.89 -7.28 -2.06
N LEU A 65 3.60 -6.18 -1.80
CA LEU A 65 4.56 -6.09 -0.70
C LEU A 65 3.88 -6.30 0.64
N MET A 66 2.72 -5.66 0.87
CA MET A 66 1.94 -5.87 2.09
C MET A 66 1.33 -7.28 2.16
N ARG A 67 0.82 -7.83 1.06
CA ARG A 67 0.30 -9.21 0.99
C ARG A 67 1.38 -10.24 1.31
N LYS A 68 2.58 -10.08 0.77
CA LYS A 68 3.74 -10.95 1.04
C LYS A 68 4.28 -10.77 2.46
N PHE A 69 4.15 -9.57 3.04
CA PHE A 69 4.49 -9.37 4.45
C PHE A 69 3.58 -10.20 5.36
N GLU A 70 2.27 -10.18 5.11
CA GLU A 70 1.30 -10.98 5.87
C GLU A 70 1.37 -12.49 5.57
N TYR A 71 1.39 -12.86 4.29
CA TYR A 71 1.32 -14.25 3.85
C TYR A 71 2.69 -14.72 3.37
N GLU A 72 3.42 -15.43 4.23
CA GLU A 72 4.74 -15.97 3.89
C GLU A 72 4.72 -16.92 2.69
N ASP A 73 3.61 -17.64 2.49
CA ASP A 73 3.40 -18.55 1.35
C ASP A 73 3.40 -17.84 -0.02
N LEU A 74 3.19 -16.52 -0.05
CA LEU A 74 3.28 -15.71 -1.26
C LEU A 74 4.73 -15.29 -1.58
N ARG A 75 5.68 -15.51 -0.65
CA ARG A 75 7.09 -15.18 -0.84
C ARG A 75 7.77 -16.27 -1.66
N GLU A 76 8.55 -15.85 -2.64
CA GLU A 76 9.44 -16.77 -3.34
C GLU A 76 10.62 -17.12 -2.42
N GLN A 77 11.21 -18.32 -2.55
CA GLN A 77 12.32 -18.78 -1.70
C GLN A 77 13.49 -17.80 -1.59
N ASN A 78 13.71 -16.96 -2.60
CA ASN A 78 14.76 -15.94 -2.63
C ASN A 78 14.20 -14.56 -3.01
N ASP A 79 13.06 -14.16 -2.44
CA ASP A 79 12.56 -12.79 -2.61
C ASP A 79 13.56 -11.79 -1.99
N PRO A 80 14.26 -10.96 -2.80
CA PRO A 80 15.36 -10.14 -2.32
C PRO A 80 14.91 -9.06 -1.33
N ILE A 81 13.63 -8.71 -1.33
CA ILE A 81 13.06 -7.76 -0.37
C ILE A 81 12.94 -8.39 1.02
N PHE A 82 12.55 -9.66 1.10
CA PHE A 82 12.35 -10.38 2.36
C PHE A 82 13.58 -11.18 2.81
N ALA A 83 14.51 -11.49 1.91
CA ALA A 83 15.75 -12.19 2.24
C ALA A 83 16.72 -11.36 3.08
N ILE A 84 16.65 -10.02 2.99
CA ILE A 84 17.51 -9.09 3.73
C ILE A 84 16.62 -8.15 4.53
N CYS A 85 16.58 -8.32 5.85
CA CYS A 85 15.68 -7.58 6.75
C CYS A 85 15.80 -6.05 6.62
N TRP A 86 16.99 -5.52 6.31
CA TRP A 86 17.21 -4.09 6.11
C TRP A 86 16.50 -3.53 4.87
N THR A 87 16.33 -4.33 3.81
CA THR A 87 15.65 -3.89 2.57
C THR A 87 14.20 -3.52 2.85
N LEU A 88 13.49 -4.39 3.58
CA LEU A 88 12.12 -4.13 3.98
C LEU A 88 12.00 -2.87 4.85
N ASN A 89 12.90 -2.72 5.84
CA ASN A 89 12.93 -1.54 6.70
C ASN A 89 13.17 -0.23 5.91
N ILE A 90 14.04 -0.27 4.89
CA ILE A 90 14.28 0.87 4.00
C ILE A 90 13.00 1.19 3.22
N LEU A 91 12.34 0.20 2.64
CA LEU A 91 11.09 0.40 1.88
C LEU A 91 9.95 0.94 2.76
N GLN A 92 9.79 0.43 3.98
CA GLN A 92 8.81 0.96 4.93
C GLN A 92 9.06 2.44 5.24
N ARG A 93 10.32 2.82 5.48
CA ARG A 93 10.69 4.23 5.71
C ARG A 93 10.45 5.09 4.48
N ASP A 94 10.81 4.59 3.31
CA ASP A 94 10.65 5.28 2.04
C ASP A 94 9.17 5.58 1.74
N LEU A 95 8.28 4.61 1.95
CA LEU A 95 6.82 4.79 1.79
C LEU A 95 6.21 5.81 2.77
N MET A 96 6.89 6.09 3.90
CA MET A 96 6.47 7.10 4.87
C MET A 96 7.01 8.50 4.58
N LEU A 97 7.90 8.67 3.59
CA LEU A 97 8.38 9.99 3.19
C LEU A 97 7.25 10.77 2.50
N PHE A 98 7.13 12.06 2.82
CA PHE A 98 6.11 12.94 2.25
C PHE A 98 6.20 13.02 0.71
N GLU A 99 7.41 12.92 0.18
CA GLU A 99 7.70 12.93 -1.27
C GLU A 99 7.18 11.67 -1.98
N ASN A 100 7.00 10.56 -1.26
CA ASN A 100 6.57 9.27 -1.80
C ASN A 100 5.08 8.98 -1.57
N GLN A 101 4.26 10.00 -1.27
CA GLN A 101 2.85 9.77 -1.01
C GLN A 101 2.10 9.39 -2.30
N PHE A 102 1.53 8.19 -2.27
CA PHE A 102 0.73 7.62 -3.33
C PHE A 102 -0.76 7.75 -2.99
N PRO A 103 -1.63 8.15 -3.94
CA PRO A 103 -3.05 8.32 -3.65
C PRO A 103 -3.71 7.01 -3.20
N PHE A 104 -4.28 7.01 -2.00
CA PHE A 104 -4.79 5.79 -1.36
C PHE A 104 -5.99 5.17 -2.08
N PHE A 105 -6.82 6.00 -2.73
CA PHE A 105 -7.96 5.51 -3.50
C PHE A 105 -7.53 4.63 -4.69
N VAL A 106 -6.32 4.86 -5.24
CA VAL A 106 -5.74 4.01 -6.29
C VAL A 106 -5.42 2.62 -5.74
N LEU A 107 -4.87 2.56 -4.51
CA LEU A 107 -4.65 1.29 -3.80
C LEU A 107 -5.98 0.58 -3.52
N CYS A 108 -7.02 1.31 -3.10
CA CYS A 108 -8.36 0.73 -2.88
C CYS A 108 -8.89 0.09 -4.17
N LYS A 109 -8.82 0.82 -5.30
CA LYS A 109 -9.31 0.33 -6.59
C LYS A 109 -8.54 -0.89 -7.08
N LEU A 110 -7.21 -0.89 -6.96
CA LEU A 110 -6.40 -2.06 -7.31
C LEU A 110 -6.68 -3.23 -6.38
N PHE A 111 -6.85 -2.99 -5.09
CA PHE A 111 -7.16 -4.03 -4.12
C PHE A 111 -8.50 -4.72 -4.41
N ASP A 112 -9.52 -3.97 -4.83
CA ASP A 112 -10.81 -4.55 -5.27
C ASP A 112 -10.71 -5.41 -6.53
N ILE A 113 -9.66 -5.24 -7.34
CA ILE A 113 -9.41 -6.06 -8.54
C ILE A 113 -8.61 -7.31 -8.17
N ILE A 114 -7.67 -7.16 -7.23
CA ILE A 114 -6.75 -8.22 -6.77
C ILE A 114 -7.47 -9.19 -5.84
N GLU A 115 -8.10 -8.68 -4.78
CA GLU A 115 -8.85 -9.45 -3.79
C GLU A 115 -10.36 -9.30 -4.02
N ASP A 116 -11.18 -10.08 -3.30
CA ASP A 116 -12.64 -9.94 -3.41
C ASP A 116 -13.08 -8.49 -3.11
N PRO A 117 -14.02 -7.92 -3.90
CA PRO A 117 -14.52 -6.57 -3.71
C PRO A 117 -15.08 -6.31 -2.31
N ASN A 118 -14.97 -5.07 -1.83
CA ASN A 118 -15.48 -4.59 -0.53
C ASN A 118 -14.74 -5.11 0.71
N ARG A 119 -13.52 -5.61 0.55
CA ARG A 119 -12.64 -5.96 1.68
C ARG A 119 -11.61 -4.87 1.97
N HIS A 120 -11.98 -3.60 1.86
CA HIS A 120 -11.06 -2.49 2.15
C HIS A 120 -10.55 -2.52 3.61
N GLU A 121 -11.31 -3.10 4.54
CA GLU A 121 -10.83 -3.38 5.90
C GLU A 121 -9.57 -4.25 5.91
N LYS A 122 -9.45 -5.20 4.96
CA LYS A 122 -8.27 -6.05 4.79
C LYS A 122 -7.07 -5.26 4.27
N LEU A 123 -7.29 -4.33 3.34
CA LEU A 123 -6.23 -3.42 2.88
C LEU A 123 -5.70 -2.56 4.04
N LEU A 124 -6.61 -2.02 4.86
CA LEU A 124 -6.23 -1.25 6.04
C LEU A 124 -5.44 -2.09 7.04
N HIS A 125 -5.93 -3.30 7.32
CA HIS A 125 -5.25 -4.24 8.20
C HIS A 125 -3.83 -4.55 7.71
N PHE A 126 -3.66 -4.80 6.41
CA PHE A 126 -2.36 -5.04 5.80
C PHE A 126 -1.44 -3.83 5.92
N ALA A 127 -1.92 -2.62 5.65
CA ALA A 127 -1.12 -1.41 5.80
C ALA A 127 -0.69 -1.21 7.26
N LEU A 128 -1.62 -1.32 8.20
CA LEU A 128 -1.34 -1.14 9.62
C LEU A 128 -0.34 -2.16 10.16
N LEU A 129 -0.49 -3.44 9.81
CA LEU A 129 0.48 -4.49 10.16
C LEU A 129 1.83 -4.24 9.49
N PHE A 130 1.84 -3.87 8.22
CA PHE A 130 3.06 -3.63 7.46
C PHE A 130 3.90 -2.50 8.07
N PHE A 131 3.30 -1.50 8.72
CA PHE A 131 4.02 -0.41 9.37
C PHE A 131 4.12 -0.55 10.90
N HIS A 132 3.67 -1.68 11.47
CA HIS A 132 3.59 -1.88 12.92
C HIS A 132 4.94 -1.70 13.63
N ASP A 133 6.03 -2.22 13.08
CA ASP A 133 7.34 -2.18 13.76
C ASP A 133 8.17 -0.93 13.41
N LEU A 134 7.60 0.00 12.62
CA LEU A 134 8.34 1.15 12.12
C LEU A 134 8.50 2.26 13.18
N PHE A 135 7.53 2.40 14.09
CA PHE A 135 7.45 3.47 15.07
C PHE A 135 7.45 2.91 16.50
N PRO A 136 7.95 3.67 17.50
CA PRO A 136 7.89 3.25 18.89
C PRO A 136 6.47 3.36 19.43
N GLY A 137 6.04 2.37 20.23
CA GLY A 137 4.73 2.37 20.88
C GLY A 137 4.05 1.01 20.81
N PRO A 138 2.82 0.90 21.33
CA PRO A 138 2.02 -0.33 21.28
C PRO A 138 1.46 -0.66 19.88
N GLY A 139 1.80 0.11 18.85
CA GLY A 139 1.34 -0.10 17.48
C GLY A 139 0.19 0.82 17.10
N HIS A 140 -0.81 0.25 16.42
CA HIS A 140 -2.00 0.96 15.93
C HIS A 140 -3.27 0.52 16.66
N ARG A 141 -4.34 1.31 16.53
CA ARG A 141 -5.67 0.95 17.06
C ARG A 141 -6.18 -0.36 16.44
N ALA A 142 -6.86 -1.18 17.24
CA ALA A 142 -7.45 -2.45 16.81
C ALA A 142 -8.71 -2.28 15.96
N ARG A 143 -9.35 -1.11 16.00
CA ARG A 143 -10.52 -0.74 15.19
C ARG A 143 -10.33 0.63 14.58
N ILE A 144 -10.56 0.73 13.28
CA ILE A 144 -10.67 1.99 12.57
C ILE A 144 -12.11 2.46 12.76
N GLU A 145 -12.33 3.40 13.67
CA GLU A 145 -13.65 3.93 13.95
C GLU A 145 -14.09 4.92 12.86
N GLY A 146 -15.19 4.61 12.16
CA GLY A 146 -16.10 5.60 11.58
C GLY A 146 -15.61 6.43 10.38
N GLU A 147 -14.33 6.41 10.00
CA GLU A 147 -13.88 7.07 8.77
C GLU A 147 -14.08 6.14 7.57
N SER A 148 -14.95 6.58 6.65
CA SER A 148 -15.03 5.99 5.32
C SER A 148 -13.63 5.93 4.73
N ILE A 149 -13.15 4.73 4.39
CA ILE A 149 -11.86 4.48 3.73
C ILE A 149 -11.59 5.46 2.58
N CYS A 150 -12.65 5.86 1.88
CA CYS A 150 -12.64 6.86 0.83
C CYS A 150 -12.15 8.27 1.24
N LYS A 151 -11.95 8.56 2.53
CA LYS A 151 -11.42 9.84 3.03
C LYS A 151 -9.91 9.84 3.23
N ILE A 152 -9.28 8.66 3.29
CA ILE A 152 -7.84 8.53 3.45
C ILE A 152 -7.18 9.00 2.15
N ARG A 153 -6.28 9.98 2.21
CA ARG A 153 -5.60 10.50 1.02
C ARG A 153 -4.39 9.68 0.63
N HIS A 154 -3.59 9.23 1.60
CA HIS A 154 -2.35 8.50 1.37
C HIS A 154 -1.96 7.65 2.59
N LEU A 155 -0.98 6.74 2.43
CA LEU A 155 -0.56 5.81 3.49
C LEU A 155 -0.09 6.52 4.77
N LEU A 156 0.66 7.61 4.64
CA LEU A 156 1.14 8.36 5.81
C LEU A 156 -0.01 8.90 6.68
N GLU A 157 -1.11 9.37 6.06
CA GLU A 157 -2.30 9.83 6.79
C GLU A 157 -2.98 8.68 7.54
N LEU A 158 -3.10 7.51 6.89
CA LEU A 158 -3.63 6.30 7.51
C LEU A 158 -2.83 5.94 8.77
N ILE A 159 -1.51 5.90 8.68
CA ILE A 159 -0.66 5.54 9.83
C ILE A 159 -0.73 6.62 10.90
N HIS A 160 -0.61 7.90 10.54
CA HIS A 160 -0.68 9.00 11.49
C HIS A 160 -1.98 9.01 12.30
N ASN A 161 -3.13 8.76 11.67
CA ASN A 161 -4.43 8.80 12.34
C ASN A 161 -4.69 7.58 13.24
N ASN A 162 -3.98 6.47 13.02
CA ASN A 162 -4.24 5.22 13.73
C ASN A 162 -3.12 4.80 14.68
N TRP A 163 -1.96 5.45 14.63
CA TRP A 163 -0.82 5.15 15.50
C TRP A 163 -1.09 5.56 16.95
N LEU A 164 -0.75 4.68 17.89
CA LEU A 164 -0.83 4.93 19.33
C LEU A 164 0.55 5.33 19.85
N PRO A 165 0.75 6.56 20.34
CA PRO A 165 2.02 6.96 20.92
C PRO A 165 2.28 6.21 22.24
N SER A 166 3.55 5.96 22.53
CA SER A 166 4.04 5.23 23.72
C SER A 166 3.59 5.79 25.08
N PHE A 167 3.08 7.02 25.11
CA PHE A 167 2.62 7.71 26.32
C PHE A 167 1.15 7.45 26.67
N VAL A 168 0.39 6.74 25.84
CA VAL A 168 -0.98 6.31 26.19
C VAL A 168 -0.88 5.13 27.16
N SER A 169 -0.48 5.45 28.39
CA SER A 169 -0.58 4.54 29.52
C SER A 169 -2.06 4.32 29.83
N THR A 170 -2.48 3.05 29.77
CA THR A 170 -3.56 2.43 30.54
C THR A 170 -4.38 3.41 31.37
N GLU A 171 -5.66 3.57 31.03
CA GLU A 171 -6.64 4.16 31.95
C GLU A 171 -6.44 3.55 33.35
N PRO A 172 -6.43 4.37 34.41
CA PRO A 172 -6.36 3.85 35.76
C PRO A 172 -7.57 2.93 35.95
N LYS A 173 -7.31 1.66 36.32
CA LYS A 173 -8.35 0.81 36.87
C LYS A 173 -8.91 1.56 38.08
N GLY A 174 -10.14 2.06 37.94
CA GLY A 174 -10.84 2.77 38.99
C GLY A 174 -10.85 1.94 40.28
N ASP A 175 -10.63 2.66 41.37
CA ASP A 175 -10.55 2.17 42.75
C ASP A 175 -11.71 1.24 43.17
#